data_AF-A0A351ZYE5-F1
#
_entry.id   AF-A0A351ZYE5-F1
#
_cell.length_a   1.000
_cell.length_b   1.000
_cell.length_c   1.000
_cell.angle_alpha   90.00
_cell.angle_beta   90.00
_cell.angle_gamma   90.00
#
_symmetry.space_group_name_H-M   'P 1'
#
loop_
_entity.id
_entity.type
_entity.pdbx_description
1 polymer ?
#
loop_
_entity_poly.entity_id
_entity_poly.type
_entity_poly.pdbx_seq_one_letter_code
_entity_poly.pdbx_strand_id
1 'polypeptide(L)'
;LGLIRFLCQYENARAFCLSVSDAGFPADLWTASQDSVFMRDSLERGFLRTAQISKPLVTSPKLLSIEPIVEDMLERCYGAKSKQEVAAFVRSARQQVLRAESR
;
A
#
# COMPACT_ATOMS: atom_id res chain seq x y z
N LEU A 1 11.55 23.97 -6.21
CA LEU A 1 12.10 22.67 -6.68
C LEU A 1 13.35 22.22 -5.92
N GLY A 2 14.24 23.12 -5.47
CA GLY A 2 15.47 22.75 -4.73
C GLY A 2 15.24 21.89 -3.49
N LEU A 3 14.26 22.25 -2.65
CA LEU A 3 13.91 21.47 -1.46
C LEU A 3 13.39 20.06 -1.79
N ILE A 4 12.47 19.94 -2.75
CA ILE A 4 11.92 18.63 -3.16
C ILE A 4 13.04 17.74 -3.66
N ARG A 5 13.91 18.26 -4.53
CA ARG A 5 15.06 17.50 -5.05
C ARG A 5 15.99 17.06 -3.92
N PHE A 6 16.27 17.94 -2.96
CA PHE A 6 17.06 17.60 -1.78
C PHE A 6 16.41 16.48 -0.97
N LEU A 7 15.12 16.59 -0.64
CA LEU A 7 14.39 15.56 0.13
C LEU A 7 14.33 14.21 -0.60
N CYS A 8 14.26 14.22 -1.93
CA CYS A 8 14.22 13.00 -2.74
C CYS A 8 15.59 12.40 -3.06
N GLN A 9 16.71 13.01 -2.63
CA GLN A 9 18.02 12.36 -2.71
C GLN A 9 18.04 11.15 -1.77
N TYR A 10 18.59 10.03 -2.26
CA TYR A 10 18.60 8.77 -1.52
C TYR A 10 19.17 8.92 -0.11
N GLU A 11 20.30 9.61 0.05
CA GLU A 11 20.92 9.81 1.37
C GLU A 11 20.01 10.53 2.37
N ASN A 12 19.25 11.53 1.91
CA ASN A 12 18.34 12.28 2.77
C ASN A 12 17.08 11.46 3.08
N ALA A 13 16.52 10.76 2.09
CA ALA A 13 15.39 9.87 2.29
C ALA A 13 15.75 8.71 3.23
N ARG A 14 16.95 8.13 3.08
CA ARG A 14 17.50 7.11 3.95
C ARG A 14 17.67 7.63 5.38
N ALA A 15 18.31 8.77 5.57
CA ALA A 15 18.47 9.38 6.89
C ALA A 15 17.11 9.62 7.57
N PHE A 16 16.11 10.06 6.81
CA PHE A 16 14.75 10.23 7.30
C PHE A 16 14.11 8.90 7.73
N CYS A 17 14.14 7.87 6.88
CA CYS A 17 13.60 6.55 7.18
C CYS A 17 14.24 5.89 8.42
N LEU A 18 15.53 6.15 8.66
CA LEU A 18 16.22 5.64 9.86
C LEU A 18 15.91 6.45 11.12
N SER A 19 15.48 7.71 10.98
CA SER A 19 15.20 8.60 12.11
C SER A 19 13.75 8.54 12.56
N VAL A 20 12.84 8.03 11.72
CA VAL A 20 11.40 7.96 11.98
C VAL A 20 10.97 6.50 11.91
N SER A 21 10.56 5.93 13.06
CA SER A 21 10.29 4.49 13.20
C SER A 21 9.33 3.92 12.15
N ASP A 22 8.35 4.72 11.73
CA ASP A 22 7.25 4.28 10.87
C ASP A 22 7.37 4.84 9.45
N ALA A 23 8.50 5.47 9.10
CA ALA A 23 8.73 6.02 7.76
C ALA A 23 9.02 4.95 6.69
N GLY A 24 9.18 3.69 7.08
CA GLY A 24 9.41 2.58 6.15
C GLY A 24 10.76 2.68 5.44
N PHE A 25 10.73 2.63 4.10
CA PHE A 25 11.93 2.60 3.26
C PHE A 25 11.98 3.79 2.29
N PRO A 26 13.17 4.18 1.82
CA PRO A 26 13.29 5.12 0.70
C PRO A 26 12.50 4.63 -0.51
N ALA A 27 11.91 5.56 -1.26
CA ALA A 27 11.11 5.22 -2.45
C ALA A 27 11.90 4.47 -3.54
N ASP A 28 13.22 4.66 -3.60
CA ASP A 28 14.12 3.84 -4.43
C ASP A 28 14.42 2.50 -3.74
N LEU A 29 13.48 1.57 -3.90
CA LEU A 29 13.55 0.23 -3.30
C LEU A 29 14.69 -0.63 -3.85
N TRP A 30 15.22 -0.30 -5.04
CA TRP A 30 16.35 -1.03 -5.61
C TRP A 30 17.62 -0.70 -4.83
N THR A 31 17.93 0.59 -4.67
CA THR A 31 19.09 1.03 -3.90
C THR A 31 18.97 0.61 -2.43
N ALA A 32 17.76 0.73 -1.84
CA ALA A 32 17.50 0.25 -0.49
C ALA A 32 17.79 -1.25 -0.30
N SER A 33 17.56 -2.09 -1.32
CA SER A 33 17.80 -3.54 -1.24
C SER A 33 19.27 -3.95 -1.30
N GLN A 34 20.15 -3.00 -1.58
CA GLN A 34 21.61 -3.21 -1.55
C GLN A 34 22.25 -2.53 -0.33
N ASP A 35 21.50 -1.71 0.39
CA ASP A 35 21.98 -0.98 1.55
C ASP A 35 22.06 -1.88 2.77
N SER A 36 23.28 -2.08 3.27
CA SER A 36 23.55 -2.94 4.42
C SER A 36 22.72 -2.61 5.66
N VAL A 37 22.26 -1.36 5.83
CA VAL A 37 21.45 -0.98 6.98
C VAL A 37 20.07 -1.62 6.94
N PHE A 38 19.36 -1.59 5.82
CA PHE A 38 18.06 -2.26 5.66
C PHE A 38 18.20 -3.77 5.46
N MET A 39 19.40 -4.24 5.10
CA MET A 39 19.67 -5.65 4.85
C MET A 39 20.21 -6.40 6.08
N ARG A 40 20.46 -5.73 7.21
CA ARG A 40 20.99 -6.37 8.41
C ARG A 40 19.93 -7.19 9.13
N ASP A 41 18.75 -6.60 9.34
CA ASP A 41 17.64 -7.23 10.06
C ASP A 41 16.82 -8.13 9.11
N SER A 42 16.51 -9.35 9.56
CA SER A 42 15.70 -10.29 8.78
C SER A 42 14.26 -9.83 8.53
N LEU A 43 13.66 -9.11 9.48
CA LEU A 43 12.32 -8.55 9.37
C LEU A 43 12.31 -7.39 8.38
N GLU A 44 13.27 -6.48 8.47
CA GLU A 44 13.40 -5.36 7.52
C GLU A 44 13.58 -5.86 6.09
N ARG A 45 14.46 -6.86 5.90
CA ARG A 45 14.61 -7.54 4.60
C ARG A 45 13.28 -8.11 4.09
N GLY A 46 12.50 -8.72 4.97
CA GLY A 46 11.19 -9.29 4.64
C GLY A 46 10.18 -8.22 4.21
N PHE A 47 10.12 -7.11 4.94
CA PHE A 47 9.26 -5.97 4.62
C PHE A 47 9.68 -5.31 3.30
N LEU A 48 10.97 -5.09 3.09
CA LEU A 48 11.48 -4.50 1.84
C LEU A 48 11.15 -5.38 0.63
N ARG A 49 11.32 -6.70 0.76
CA ARG A 49 10.92 -7.65 -0.30
C ARG A 49 9.42 -7.61 -0.56
N THR A 50 8.61 -7.46 0.49
CA THR A 50 7.15 -7.32 0.36
C THR A 50 6.80 -6.02 -0.39
N ALA A 51 7.43 -4.90 -0.02
CA ALA A 51 7.24 -3.62 -0.71
C ALA A 51 7.59 -3.70 -2.20
N GLN A 52 8.66 -4.42 -2.57
CA GLN A 52 9.08 -4.60 -3.96
C GLN A 52 8.09 -5.40 -4.82
N ILE A 53 7.34 -6.34 -4.23
CA ILE A 53 6.33 -7.15 -4.96
C ILE A 53 4.93 -6.55 -4.89
N SER A 54 4.71 -5.59 -3.99
CA SER A 54 3.44 -4.88 -3.85
C SER A 54 3.09 -4.09 -5.12
N LYS A 55 1.78 -3.96 -5.36
CA LYS A 55 1.27 -3.09 -6.41
C LYS A 55 1.01 -1.70 -5.84
N PRO A 56 1.49 -0.62 -6.48
CA PRO A 56 1.07 0.72 -6.13
C PRO A 56 -0.45 0.85 -6.23
N LEU A 57 -1.05 1.56 -5.29
CA LEU A 57 -2.46 1.92 -5.39
C LEU A 57 -2.66 2.85 -6.59
N VAL A 58 -3.75 2.64 -7.32
CA VAL A 58 -4.14 3.50 -8.44
C VAL A 58 -4.55 4.87 -7.93
N THR A 59 -3.92 5.94 -8.44
CA THR A 59 -4.17 7.33 -8.03
C THR A 59 -5.37 7.97 -8.73
N SER A 60 -6.50 7.26 -8.77
CA SER A 60 -7.74 7.78 -9.33
C SER A 60 -8.48 8.67 -8.32
N PRO A 61 -9.05 9.83 -8.72
CA PRO A 61 -9.94 10.59 -7.85
C PRO A 61 -11.13 9.78 -7.33
N LYS A 62 -11.50 8.71 -8.05
CA LYS A 62 -12.59 7.80 -7.69
C LYS A 62 -12.21 6.84 -6.56
N LEU A 63 -10.92 6.67 -6.26
CA LEU A 63 -10.44 5.75 -5.23
C LEU A 63 -11.08 6.05 -3.87
N LEU A 64 -11.16 7.32 -3.49
CA LEU A 64 -11.76 7.75 -2.22
C LEU A 64 -13.25 7.37 -2.11
N SER A 65 -13.96 7.31 -3.24
CA SER A 65 -15.37 6.86 -3.26
C SER A 65 -15.53 5.34 -3.26
N ILE A 66 -14.48 4.62 -3.68
CA ILE A 66 -14.45 3.16 -3.78
C ILE A 66 -14.03 2.53 -2.45
N GLU A 67 -13.11 3.17 -1.71
CA GLU A 67 -12.54 2.66 -0.46
C GLU A 67 -13.60 2.22 0.56
N PRO A 68 -14.64 3.02 0.89
CA PRO A 68 -15.68 2.59 1.84
C PRO A 68 -16.48 1.36 1.37
N ILE A 69 -16.65 1.18 0.06
CA ILE A 69 -17.37 0.02 -0.51
C ILE A 69 -16.54 -1.25 -0.30
N VAL A 70 -15.22 -1.16 -0.48
CA VAL A 70 -14.31 -2.29 -0.28
C VAL A 70 -14.16 -2.62 1.21
N GLU A 71 -14.10 -1.61 2.07
CA GLU A 71 -14.05 -1.79 3.53
C GLU A 71 -15.31 -2.47 4.07
N ASP A 72 -16.52 -1.99 3.73
CA ASP A 72 -17.79 -2.64 4.12
C ASP A 72 -17.83 -4.11 3.65
N MET A 73 -17.39 -4.36 2.42
CA MET A 73 -17.33 -5.72 1.89
C MET A 73 -16.41 -6.61 2.74
N LEU A 74 -15.22 -6.13 3.13
CA LEU A 74 -14.28 -6.88 3.96
C LEU A 74 -14.84 -7.17 5.35
N GLU A 75 -15.41 -6.15 6.01
CA GLU A 75 -16.05 -6.29 7.33
C GLU A 75 -17.15 -7.36 7.31
N ARG A 76 -18.00 -7.34 6.28
CA ARG A 76 -19.05 -8.35 6.12
C ARG A 76 -18.50 -9.74 5.82
N CYS A 77 -17.40 -9.82 5.08
CA CYS A 77 -16.74 -11.11 4.80
C CYS A 77 -16.19 -11.77 6.07
N TYR A 78 -15.71 -11.00 7.06
CA TYR A 78 -15.27 -11.57 8.35
C TYR A 78 -16.42 -12.24 9.11
N GLY A 79 -17.65 -11.74 8.97
CA GLY A 79 -18.85 -12.32 9.59
C GLY A 79 -19.56 -13.41 8.76
N ALA A 80 -19.06 -13.73 7.57
CA ALA A 80 -19.72 -14.65 6.65
C ALA A 80 -19.69 -16.10 7.16
N LYS A 81 -20.82 -16.79 7.08
CA LYS A 81 -20.99 -18.18 7.51
C LYS A 81 -20.58 -19.19 6.44
N SER A 82 -20.35 -18.73 5.22
CA SER A 82 -20.04 -19.59 4.08
C SER A 82 -19.28 -18.87 2.97
N LYS A 83 -18.63 -19.65 2.10
CA LYS A 83 -17.96 -19.12 0.89
C LYS A 83 -18.96 -18.51 -0.10
N GLN A 84 -20.18 -19.03 -0.15
CA GLN A 84 -21.25 -18.53 -1.00
C GLN A 84 -21.69 -17.11 -0.59
N GLU A 85 -21.73 -16.87 0.71
CA GLU A 85 -22.05 -15.56 1.28
C GLU A 85 -20.95 -14.54 0.98
N VAL A 86 -19.67 -14.92 1.17
CA VAL A 86 -18.52 -14.11 0.72
C VAL A 86 -18.63 -13.76 -0.77
N ALA A 87 -18.92 -14.75 -1.63
CA ALA A 87 -19.10 -14.51 -3.06
C ALA A 87 -20.27 -13.57 -3.37
N ALA A 88 -21.33 -13.56 -2.56
CA ALA A 88 -22.43 -12.61 -2.69
C ALA A 88 -22.01 -11.19 -2.32
N PHE A 89 -21.28 -11.01 -1.22
CA PHE A 89 -20.74 -9.70 -0.80
C PHE A 89 -19.78 -9.13 -1.84
N VAL A 90 -18.84 -9.94 -2.33
CA VAL A 90 -17.89 -9.51 -3.37
C VAL A 90 -18.61 -9.09 -4.66
N ARG A 91 -19.63 -9.85 -5.10
CA ARG A 91 -20.43 -9.46 -6.28
C ARG A 91 -21.20 -8.16 -6.06
N SER A 92 -21.78 -7.96 -4.87
CA SER A 92 -22.49 -6.74 -4.53
C SER A 92 -21.54 -5.53 -4.51
N ALA A 93 -20.39 -5.64 -3.86
CA ALA A 93 -19.37 -4.60 -3.81
C ALA A 93 -18.88 -4.22 -5.22
N ARG A 94 -18.62 -5.23 -6.08
CA ARG A 94 -18.26 -4.99 -7.48
C ARG A 94 -19.30 -4.14 -8.21
N GLN A 95 -20.59 -4.41 -8.04
CA GLN A 95 -21.65 -3.61 -8.68
C GLN A 95 -21.69 -2.18 -8.15
N GLN A 96 -21.43 -1.97 -6.85
CA GLN A 96 -21.38 -0.65 -6.25
C GLN A 96 -20.18 0.15 -6.78
N VAL A 97 -19.00 -0.47 -6.89
CA VAL A 97 -17.80 0.14 -7.49
C VAL A 97 -18.07 0.59 -8.93
N LEU A 98 -18.64 -0.28 -9.78
CA LEU A 98 -18.96 0.07 -11.16
C LEU A 98 -19.94 1.25 -11.28
N ARG A 99 -20.87 1.37 -10.34
CA ARG A 99 -21.81 2.51 -10.28
C ARG A 99 -21.11 3.79 -9.82
N ALA A 100 -20.21 3.71 -8.85
CA ALA A 100 -19.39 4.83 -8.41
C ALA A 100 -18.46 5.31 -9.53
N GLU A 101 -17.95 4.39 -10.35
CA GLU A 101 -17.14 4.72 -11.52
C GLU A 101 -17.91 5.37 -12.67
N SER A 102 -19.23 5.23 -12.72
CA SER A 102 -20.07 5.79 -13.78
C SER A 102 -20.56 7.22 -13.51
N ARG A 103 -20.28 7.76 -12.32
CA ARG A 103 -20.57 9.13 -11.89
C ARG A 103 -19.33 10.01 -12.05
#